data_AF-A0A3B9SI54-F1
#
_entry.id   AF-A0A3B9SI54-F1
#
_cell.length_a   1.000
_cell.length_b   1.000
_cell.length_c   1.000
_cell.angle_alpha   90.00
_cell.angle_beta   90.00
_cell.angle_gamma   90.00
#
_symmetry.space_group_name_H-M   'P 1'
#
loop_
_entity.id
_entity.type
_entity.pdbx_description
1 polymer ?
#
loop_
_entity_poly.entity_id
_entity_poly.type
_entity_poly.pdbx_seq_one_letter_code
_entity_poly.pdbx_strand_id
1 'polypeptide(L)'
;MKLLGSAFIIASLAFALLFTLSLFKEPRRFRNCIYIVLIINTLLCGFYCINEDIFDIKIYFVVIFSVIMPFLAFIASALFILAGVIAVKREGKTLANALGIIVGLGFMFLTVNYILLGIGTVGKLNVLFALLALPFIFTFFGLFIYSQIYLFMPKSVKKCKYIIVCGSGLIGGIKVPPLLAARIDTGAKVWLKTNKKAVIILSGGQGSDEKLPEGLAMKNYLIERGIPESCLRLEDKSKNTYENIKFSKRIIDREAPNCDKVIFVTNNY
;
A
#
# COMPACT_ATOMS: atom_id res chain seq x y z
N MET A 1 -21.67 13.74 30.08
CA MET A 1 -20.92 12.85 29.15
C MET A 1 -21.78 12.21 28.08
N LYS A 2 -23.05 11.87 28.33
CA LYS A 2 -23.96 11.34 27.30
C LYS A 2 -24.11 12.23 26.04
N LEU A 3 -24.25 13.55 26.21
CA LEU A 3 -24.28 14.51 25.09
C LEU A 3 -23.00 14.47 24.23
N LEU A 4 -21.84 14.38 24.88
CA LEU A 4 -20.54 14.25 24.22
C LEU A 4 -20.43 12.92 23.48
N GLY A 5 -20.92 11.84 24.09
CA GLY A 5 -20.99 10.53 23.45
C GLY A 5 -21.87 10.51 22.21
N SER A 6 -23.05 11.16 22.26
CA SER A 6 -23.90 11.35 21.09
C SER A 6 -23.20 12.15 19.99
N ALA A 7 -22.45 13.20 20.34
CA ALA A 7 -21.66 13.97 19.37
C ALA A 7 -20.59 13.11 18.67
N PHE A 8 -19.91 12.22 19.40
CA PHE A 8 -18.95 11.28 18.82
C PHE A 8 -19.62 10.26 17.88
N ILE A 9 -20.79 9.74 18.23
CA ILE A 9 -21.56 8.86 17.32
C ILE A 9 -21.95 9.62 16.05
N ILE A 10 -22.44 10.86 16.16
CA ILE A 10 -22.77 11.68 15.00
C ILE A 10 -21.53 11.91 14.12
N ALA A 11 -20.38 12.22 14.73
CA ALA A 11 -19.12 12.37 14.00
C ALA A 11 -18.73 11.08 13.25
N SER A 12 -18.94 9.91 13.86
CA SER A 12 -18.66 8.62 13.21
C SER A 12 -19.52 8.40 11.96
N LEU A 13 -20.80 8.77 12.01
CA LEU A 13 -21.71 8.70 10.86
C LEU A 13 -21.28 9.66 9.76
N ALA A 14 -20.84 10.88 10.11
CA ALA A 14 -20.29 11.83 9.15
C ALA A 14 -19.03 11.29 8.47
N PHE A 15 -18.11 10.67 9.22
CA PHE A 15 -16.93 10.03 8.63
C PHE A 15 -17.28 8.81 7.79
N ALA A 16 -18.29 8.02 8.16
CA ALA A 16 -18.79 6.90 7.36
C ALA A 16 -19.37 7.36 6.02
N LEU A 17 -20.09 8.49 6.01
CA LEU A 17 -20.55 9.12 4.77
C LEU A 17 -19.37 9.58 3.90
N LEU A 18 -18.41 10.29 4.47
CA LEU A 18 -17.21 10.74 3.75
C LEU A 18 -16.39 9.57 3.20
N PHE A 19 -16.25 8.49 3.97
CA PHE A 19 -15.62 7.24 3.54
C PHE A 19 -16.35 6.65 2.34
N THR A 20 -17.66 6.50 2.42
CA THR A 20 -18.50 5.94 1.36
C THR A 20 -18.39 6.77 0.07
N LEU A 21 -18.51 8.10 0.17
CA LEU A 21 -18.34 8.99 -0.98
C LEU A 21 -16.94 8.92 -1.59
N SER A 22 -15.91 8.82 -0.73
CA SER A 22 -14.51 8.73 -1.16
C SER A 22 -14.19 7.38 -1.80
N LEU A 23 -14.78 6.28 -1.31
CA LEU A 23 -14.72 4.96 -1.93
C LEU A 23 -15.35 4.94 -3.31
N PHE A 24 -16.56 5.50 -3.47
CA PHE A 24 -17.23 5.55 -4.78
C PHE A 24 -16.47 6.39 -5.80
N LYS A 25 -15.80 7.45 -5.36
CA LYS A 25 -15.01 8.31 -6.25
C LYS A 25 -13.67 7.68 -6.63
N GLU A 26 -12.93 7.19 -5.64
CA GLU A 26 -11.61 6.60 -5.85
C GLU A 26 -11.19 5.71 -4.66
N PRO A 27 -11.33 4.39 -4.77
CA PRO A 27 -10.92 3.44 -3.74
C PRO A 27 -9.41 3.47 -3.44
N ARG A 28 -8.58 4.03 -4.33
CA ARG A 28 -7.12 4.05 -4.13
C ARG A 28 -6.63 5.17 -3.19
N ARG A 29 -7.50 6.09 -2.77
CA ARG A 29 -7.09 7.25 -1.98
C ARG A 29 -6.65 6.84 -0.57
N PHE A 30 -5.45 7.28 -0.19
CA PHE A 30 -4.91 7.15 1.18
C PHE A 30 -5.89 7.64 2.27
N ARG A 31 -6.67 8.69 1.96
CA ARG A 31 -7.66 9.25 2.88
C ARG A 31 -8.75 8.25 3.31
N ASN A 32 -9.02 7.20 2.53
CA ASN A 32 -9.99 6.17 2.90
C ASN A 32 -9.55 5.42 4.17
N CYS A 33 -8.24 5.21 4.35
CA CYS A 33 -7.67 4.68 5.60
C CYS A 33 -7.93 5.63 6.78
N ILE A 34 -7.67 6.94 6.59
CA ILE A 34 -7.89 7.95 7.63
C ILE A 34 -9.34 7.92 8.09
N TYR A 35 -10.30 7.82 7.16
CA TYR A 35 -11.71 7.75 7.53
C TYR A 35 -12.05 6.49 8.34
N ILE A 36 -11.53 5.31 8.00
CA ILE A 36 -11.75 4.09 8.79
C ILE A 36 -11.23 4.28 10.22
N VAL A 37 -10.02 4.83 10.35
CA VAL A 37 -9.42 5.11 11.66
C VAL A 37 -10.29 6.08 12.46
N LEU A 38 -10.76 7.16 11.84
CA LEU A 38 -11.62 8.15 12.51
C LEU A 38 -12.98 7.56 12.89
N ILE A 39 -13.58 6.72 12.05
CA ILE A 39 -14.84 6.01 12.35
C ILE A 39 -14.65 5.13 13.58
N ILE A 40 -13.63 4.27 13.61
CA ILE A 40 -13.37 3.37 14.74
C ILE A 40 -13.12 4.17 16.02
N ASN A 41 -12.27 5.21 15.98
CA ASN A 41 -11.96 6.02 17.15
C ASN A 41 -13.19 6.75 17.68
N THR A 42 -13.96 7.40 16.82
CA THR A 42 -15.16 8.15 17.25
C THR A 42 -16.27 7.21 17.74
N LEU A 43 -16.43 6.03 17.15
CA LEU A 43 -17.36 5.01 17.68
C LEU A 43 -16.95 4.53 19.07
N LEU A 44 -15.66 4.22 19.28
CA LEU A 44 -15.15 3.77 20.58
C LEU A 44 -15.32 4.88 21.64
N CYS A 45 -14.95 6.12 21.34
CA CYS A 45 -15.13 7.25 22.26
C CYS A 45 -16.62 7.51 22.56
N GLY A 46 -17.49 7.44 21.54
CA GLY A 46 -18.92 7.60 21.71
C GLY A 46 -19.53 6.53 22.61
N PHE A 47 -19.16 5.27 22.37
CA PHE A 47 -19.60 4.13 23.17
C PHE A 47 -19.13 4.23 24.63
N TYR A 48 -17.88 4.65 24.86
CA TYR A 48 -17.35 4.91 26.20
C TYR A 48 -18.14 6.00 26.91
N CYS A 49 -18.29 7.20 26.31
CA CYS A 49 -18.95 8.33 26.97
C CYS A 49 -20.43 8.11 27.28
N ILE A 50 -21.12 7.25 26.53
CA ILE A 50 -22.54 6.90 26.78
C ILE A 50 -22.67 5.91 27.93
N ASN A 51 -21.75 4.93 27.98
CA ASN A 51 -21.81 3.82 28.91
C ASN A 51 -20.79 3.93 30.04
N GLU A 52 -20.26 5.13 30.28
CA GLU A 52 -19.17 5.31 31.22
C GLU A 52 -19.57 4.80 32.61
N ASP A 53 -20.81 5.00 33.04
CA ASP A 53 -21.26 4.59 34.38
C ASP A 53 -21.24 3.06 34.59
N ILE A 54 -21.08 2.27 33.53
CA ILE A 54 -20.98 0.80 33.60
C ILE A 54 -19.53 0.41 33.91
N PHE A 55 -19.31 -0.12 35.11
CA PHE A 55 -17.99 -0.50 35.63
C PHE A 55 -17.20 -1.43 34.69
N ASP A 56 -17.86 -2.46 34.13
CA ASP A 56 -17.22 -3.41 33.22
C ASP A 56 -16.67 -2.71 31.97
N ILE A 57 -17.42 -1.76 31.40
CA ILE A 57 -17.01 -1.01 30.21
C ILE A 57 -15.79 -0.14 30.53
N LYS A 58 -15.73 0.51 31.70
CA LYS A 58 -14.51 1.23 32.13
C LYS A 58 -13.30 0.32 32.16
N ILE A 59 -13.43 -0.88 32.74
CA ILE A 59 -12.33 -1.85 32.82
C ILE A 59 -11.85 -2.26 31.41
N TYR A 60 -12.78 -2.58 30.50
CA TYR A 60 -12.39 -2.96 29.13
C TYR A 60 -11.60 -1.85 28.44
N PHE A 61 -12.02 -0.59 28.56
CA PHE A 61 -11.30 0.54 27.97
C PHE A 61 -9.91 0.71 28.60
N VAL A 62 -9.79 0.63 29.93
CA VAL A 62 -8.49 0.68 30.60
C VAL A 62 -7.57 -0.44 30.11
N VAL A 63 -8.07 -1.69 30.01
CA VAL A 63 -7.28 -2.81 29.49
C VAL A 63 -6.84 -2.59 28.03
N ILE A 64 -7.73 -2.10 27.17
CA ILE A 64 -7.41 -1.82 25.76
C ILE A 64 -6.29 -0.78 25.65
N PHE A 65 -6.42 0.35 26.33
CA PHE A 65 -5.47 1.46 26.19
C PHE A 65 -4.18 1.24 26.98
N SER A 66 -4.23 0.53 28.10
CA SER A 66 -3.06 0.33 28.97
C SER A 66 -2.30 -0.97 28.71
N VAL A 67 -2.89 -1.94 28.03
CA VAL A 67 -2.24 -3.24 27.76
C VAL A 67 -2.16 -3.52 26.26
N ILE A 68 -3.30 -3.52 25.57
CA ILE A 68 -3.36 -3.94 24.16
C ILE A 68 -2.64 -2.93 23.26
N MET A 69 -2.90 -1.63 23.44
CA MET A 69 -2.28 -0.58 22.61
C MET A 69 -0.74 -0.55 22.72
N PRO A 70 -0.13 -0.56 23.92
CA PRO A 70 1.32 -0.68 24.05
C PRO A 70 1.87 -1.96 23.43
N PHE A 71 1.16 -3.09 23.56
CA PHE A 71 1.57 -4.34 22.93
C PHE A 71 1.56 -4.26 21.39
N LEU A 72 0.53 -3.66 20.81
CA LEU A 72 0.47 -3.38 19.36
C LEU A 72 1.55 -2.39 18.92
N ALA A 73 1.86 -1.38 19.73
CA ALA A 73 2.95 -0.44 19.51
C ALA A 73 4.30 -1.15 19.46
N PHE A 74 4.52 -2.08 20.40
CA PHE A 74 5.71 -2.91 20.46
C PHE A 74 5.86 -3.75 19.19
N ILE A 75 4.80 -4.44 18.76
CA ILE A 75 4.81 -5.22 17.51
C ILE A 75 5.10 -4.32 16.30
N ALA A 76 4.40 -3.18 16.18
CA ALA A 76 4.60 -2.26 15.07
C ALA A 76 6.05 -1.74 15.03
N SER A 77 6.61 -1.33 16.18
CA SER A 77 7.99 -0.86 16.26
C SER A 77 9.01 -1.93 15.84
N ALA A 78 8.83 -3.18 16.27
CA ALA A 78 9.66 -4.29 15.85
C ALA A 78 9.59 -4.54 14.33
N LEU A 79 8.38 -4.48 13.74
CA LEU A 79 8.19 -4.61 12.29
C LEU A 79 8.88 -3.49 11.51
N PHE A 80 8.84 -2.25 11.99
CA PHE A 80 9.54 -1.12 11.37
C PHE A 80 11.06 -1.27 11.42
N ILE A 81 11.60 -1.74 12.55
CA ILE A 81 13.03 -2.03 12.67
C ILE A 81 13.42 -3.13 11.69
N LEU A 82 12.67 -4.25 11.64
CA LEU A 82 12.91 -5.34 10.71
C LEU A 82 12.85 -4.88 9.25
N ALA A 83 11.79 -4.15 8.87
CA ALA A 83 11.64 -3.61 7.53
C ALA A 83 12.79 -2.67 7.15
N GLY A 84 13.19 -1.78 8.07
CA GLY A 84 14.33 -0.89 7.87
C GLY A 84 15.66 -1.64 7.72
N VAL A 85 15.90 -2.69 8.53
CA VAL A 85 17.10 -3.53 8.39
C VAL A 85 17.12 -4.25 7.05
N ILE A 86 15.98 -4.78 6.60
CA ILE A 86 15.85 -5.42 5.28
C ILE A 86 16.14 -4.40 4.16
N ALA A 87 15.56 -3.20 4.24
CA ALA A 87 15.79 -2.14 3.26
C ALA A 87 17.27 -1.73 3.21
N VAL A 88 17.92 -1.53 4.36
CA VAL A 88 19.35 -1.20 4.40
C VAL A 88 20.22 -2.31 3.81
N LYS A 89 19.88 -3.59 4.06
CA LYS A 89 20.61 -4.74 3.51
C LYS A 89 20.42 -4.91 1.99
N ARG A 90 19.22 -4.65 1.47
CA ARG A 90 18.87 -4.88 0.05
C ARG A 90 19.12 -3.68 -0.85
N GLU A 91 18.86 -2.47 -0.34
CA GLU A 91 18.82 -1.23 -1.12
C GLU A 91 19.95 -0.25 -0.73
N GLY A 92 20.75 -0.58 0.29
CA GLY A 92 21.93 0.18 0.71
C GLY A 92 21.69 1.16 1.87
N LYS A 93 22.78 1.72 2.39
CA LYS A 93 22.80 2.60 3.57
C LYS A 93 22.45 4.04 3.21
N THR A 94 21.18 4.32 2.98
CA THR A 94 20.65 5.68 2.80
C THR A 94 19.84 6.11 4.02
N LEU A 95 19.70 7.42 4.23
CA LEU A 95 18.85 7.96 5.32
C LEU A 95 17.40 7.51 5.18
N ALA A 96 16.91 7.41 3.93
CA ALA A 96 15.57 6.92 3.64
C ALA A 96 15.38 5.46 4.11
N ASN A 97 16.35 4.59 3.85
CA ASN A 97 16.29 3.18 4.25
C ASN A 97 16.47 3.00 5.77
N ALA A 98 17.22 3.90 6.43
CA ALA A 98 17.41 3.91 7.87
C ALA A 98 16.21 4.49 8.64
N LEU A 99 15.31 5.25 7.98
CA LEU A 99 14.19 5.93 8.63
C LEU A 99 13.29 4.97 9.40
N GLY A 100 12.98 3.80 8.84
CA GLY A 100 12.17 2.78 9.50
C GLY A 100 12.81 2.28 10.80
N ILE A 101 14.14 2.13 10.82
CA ILE A 101 14.90 1.74 12.03
C ILE A 101 14.82 2.82 13.09
N ILE A 102 15.07 4.08 12.72
CA ILE A 102 15.06 5.22 13.65
C ILE A 102 13.67 5.40 14.27
N VAL A 103 12.63 5.40 13.43
CA VAL A 103 11.23 5.51 13.89
C VAL A 103 10.86 4.34 14.79
N GLY A 104 11.20 3.11 14.39
CA GLY A 104 10.94 1.91 15.18
C GLY A 104 11.64 1.93 16.54
N LEU A 105 12.92 2.31 16.60
CA LEU A 105 13.66 2.43 17.87
C LEU A 105 13.06 3.52 18.77
N GLY A 106 12.65 4.66 18.21
CA GLY A 106 11.99 5.72 18.97
C GLY A 106 10.68 5.27 19.60
N PHE A 107 9.82 4.59 18.85
CA PHE A 107 8.57 4.03 19.39
C PHE A 107 8.81 2.89 20.37
N MET A 108 9.81 2.04 20.13
CA MET A 108 10.17 0.97 21.05
C MET A 108 10.64 1.54 22.39
N PHE A 109 11.48 2.59 22.38
CA PHE A 109 11.89 3.31 23.57
C PHE A 109 10.69 3.86 24.34
N LEU A 110 9.79 4.58 23.67
CA LEU A 110 8.61 5.14 24.35
C LEU A 110 7.69 4.05 24.93
N THR A 111 7.52 2.93 24.21
CA THR A 111 6.68 1.79 24.66
C THR A 111 7.28 1.11 25.89
N VAL A 112 8.60 0.87 25.90
CA VAL A 112 9.30 0.29 27.06
C VAL A 112 9.23 1.23 28.27
N ASN A 113 9.43 2.54 28.06
CA ASN A 113 9.28 3.53 29.15
C ASN A 113 7.85 3.54 29.71
N TYR A 114 6.83 3.48 28.85
CA TYR A 114 5.44 3.39 29.28
C TYR A 114 5.19 2.16 30.18
N ILE A 115 5.73 1.00 29.81
CA ILE A 115 5.59 -0.24 30.59
C ILE A 115 6.35 -0.15 31.92
N LEU A 116 7.59 0.36 31.91
CA LEU A 116 8.45 0.44 33.10
C LEU A 116 7.95 1.44 34.15
N LEU A 117 7.37 2.57 33.72
CA LEU A 117 6.82 3.59 34.63
C LEU A 117 5.51 3.14 35.31
N GLY A 118 4.94 2.02 34.87
CA GLY A 118 3.74 1.42 35.41
C GLY A 118 2.45 2.07 34.90
N ILE A 119 1.42 1.24 34.77
CA ILE A 119 0.05 1.63 34.39
C ILE A 119 -0.52 2.49 35.54
N GLY A 120 -0.33 3.82 35.48
CA GLY A 120 -0.93 4.73 36.46
C GLY A 120 -0.11 5.97 36.82
N THR A 121 1.18 6.05 36.48
CA THR A 121 1.95 7.29 36.68
C THR A 121 1.69 8.26 35.53
N VAL A 122 1.08 9.42 35.79
CA VAL A 122 0.82 10.42 34.73
C VAL A 122 2.06 11.31 34.57
N GLY A 123 3.14 10.76 34.02
CA GLY A 123 4.36 11.50 33.70
C GLY A 123 4.28 12.21 32.35
N LYS A 124 5.06 13.29 32.15
CA LYS A 124 5.16 14.00 30.86
C LYS A 124 5.51 13.07 29.68
N LEU A 125 6.32 12.04 29.94
CA LEU A 125 6.69 11.00 28.96
C LEU A 125 5.51 10.09 28.58
N ASN A 126 4.57 9.81 29.48
CA ASN A 126 3.39 8.98 29.20
C ASN A 126 2.35 9.74 28.38
N VAL A 127 2.19 11.05 28.65
CA VAL A 127 1.39 11.94 27.79
C VAL A 127 2.01 12.04 26.40
N LEU A 128 3.34 12.20 26.31
CA LEU A 128 4.06 12.21 25.03
C LEU A 128 3.89 10.89 24.27
N PHE A 129 3.98 9.74 24.95
CA PHE A 129 3.71 8.43 24.34
C PHE A 129 2.28 8.34 23.82
N ALA A 130 1.27 8.71 24.60
CA ALA A 130 -0.12 8.70 24.15
C ALA A 130 -0.32 9.59 22.90
N LEU A 131 0.26 10.79 22.88
CA LEU A 131 0.15 11.72 21.76
C LEU A 131 0.84 11.24 20.48
N LEU A 132 1.96 10.52 20.58
CA LEU A 132 2.73 10.07 19.42
C LEU A 132 2.36 8.65 18.97
N ALA A 133 2.23 7.72 19.92
CA ALA A 133 2.04 6.29 19.64
C ALA A 133 0.62 5.98 19.21
N LEU A 134 -0.42 6.58 19.81
CA LEU A 134 -1.79 6.29 19.42
C LEU A 134 -2.05 6.63 17.94
N PRO A 135 -1.80 7.86 17.45
CA PRO A 135 -2.02 8.17 16.03
C PRO A 135 -1.17 7.31 15.10
N PHE A 136 0.05 6.98 15.51
CA PHE A 136 0.95 6.12 14.73
C PHE A 136 0.41 4.70 14.58
N ILE A 137 0.04 4.04 15.69
CA ILE A 137 -0.53 2.69 15.71
C ILE A 137 -1.81 2.68 14.88
N PHE A 138 -2.71 3.64 15.13
CA PHE A 138 -3.96 3.74 14.41
C PHE A 138 -3.75 3.93 12.90
N THR A 139 -2.83 4.79 12.50
CA THR A 139 -2.52 5.01 11.08
C THR A 139 -1.86 3.78 10.46
N PHE A 140 -0.89 3.15 11.15
CA PHE A 140 -0.20 1.96 10.66
C PHE A 140 -1.16 0.79 10.45
N PHE A 141 -1.91 0.41 11.48
CA PHE A 141 -2.87 -0.70 11.37
C PHE A 141 -4.04 -0.35 10.46
N GLY A 142 -4.50 0.91 10.45
CA GLY A 142 -5.49 1.38 9.49
C GLY A 142 -5.02 1.16 8.05
N LEU A 143 -3.76 1.51 7.74
CA LEU A 143 -3.17 1.34 6.41
C LEU A 143 -2.99 -0.13 6.09
N PHE A 144 -2.51 -0.91 7.06
CA PHE A 144 -2.35 -2.34 6.91
C PHE A 144 -3.70 -3.00 6.56
N ILE A 145 -4.73 -2.79 7.37
CA ILE A 145 -6.08 -3.34 7.15
C ILE A 145 -6.64 -2.86 5.80
N TYR A 146 -6.54 -1.56 5.51
CA TYR A 146 -7.03 -1.02 4.25
C TYR A 146 -6.31 -1.60 3.03
N SER A 147 -5.00 -1.83 3.14
CA SER A 147 -4.22 -2.48 2.08
C SER A 147 -4.73 -3.90 1.82
N GLN A 148 -5.11 -4.65 2.86
CA GLN A 148 -5.70 -5.99 2.71
C GLN A 148 -7.07 -5.93 2.04
N ILE A 149 -7.96 -5.05 2.52
CA ILE A 149 -9.27 -4.82 1.90
C ILE A 149 -9.12 -4.47 0.42
N TYR A 150 -8.16 -3.60 0.08
CA TYR A 150 -7.90 -3.19 -1.29
C TYR A 150 -7.45 -4.34 -2.19
N LEU A 151 -6.72 -5.33 -1.67
CA LEU A 151 -6.33 -6.53 -2.44
C LEU A 151 -7.54 -7.34 -2.91
N PHE A 152 -8.63 -7.36 -2.11
CA PHE A 152 -9.86 -8.06 -2.44
C PHE A 152 -10.83 -7.23 -3.28
N MET A 153 -10.61 -5.92 -3.45
CA MET A 153 -11.49 -5.08 -4.25
C MET A 153 -11.40 -5.42 -5.74
N PRO A 154 -12.55 -5.52 -6.45
CA PRO A 154 -12.55 -5.83 -7.87
C PRO A 154 -11.88 -4.71 -8.67
N LYS A 155 -10.79 -5.06 -9.36
CA LYS A 155 -10.12 -4.15 -10.30
C LYS A 155 -11.01 -3.99 -11.54
N SER A 156 -11.27 -2.75 -11.98
CA SER A 156 -12.08 -2.44 -13.18
C SER A 156 -11.32 -2.76 -14.48
N VAL A 157 -10.92 -4.03 -14.66
CA VAL A 157 -10.09 -4.49 -15.78
C VAL A 157 -10.76 -4.25 -17.13
N LYS A 158 -12.08 -4.48 -17.23
CA LYS A 158 -12.82 -4.36 -18.49
C LYS A 158 -12.76 -2.99 -19.16
N LYS A 159 -12.52 -1.92 -18.39
CA LYS A 159 -12.49 -0.52 -18.90
C LYS A 159 -11.07 -0.02 -19.19
N CYS A 160 -10.07 -0.89 -19.06
CA CYS A 160 -8.67 -0.53 -19.27
C CYS A 160 -8.33 -0.52 -20.77
N LYS A 161 -7.64 0.53 -21.23
CA LYS A 161 -7.18 0.67 -22.62
C LYS A 161 -5.74 0.22 -22.82
N TYR A 162 -4.90 0.35 -21.79
CA TYR A 162 -3.47 0.04 -21.85
C TYR A 162 -3.02 -0.82 -20.67
N ILE A 163 -2.26 -1.87 -20.95
CA ILE A 163 -1.66 -2.77 -19.96
C ILE A 163 -0.15 -2.60 -20.08
N ILE A 164 0.51 -2.12 -19.04
CA ILE A 164 1.97 -1.97 -19.01
C ILE A 164 2.56 -3.19 -18.29
N VAL A 165 3.44 -3.92 -18.96
CA VAL A 165 4.21 -5.03 -18.41
C VAL A 165 5.67 -4.60 -18.35
N CYS A 166 6.24 -4.53 -17.14
CA CYS A 166 7.63 -4.11 -16.96
C CYS A 166 8.62 -5.27 -17.12
N GLY A 167 9.83 -4.93 -17.53
CA GLY A 167 11.01 -5.78 -17.47
C GLY A 167 11.46 -6.13 -16.05
N SER A 168 12.20 -7.23 -15.91
CA SER A 168 12.84 -7.67 -14.67
C SER A 168 14.15 -8.42 -14.91
N GLY A 169 14.81 -8.20 -16.04
CA GLY A 169 16.02 -8.87 -16.48
C GLY A 169 15.81 -10.16 -17.28
N LEU A 170 16.78 -10.48 -18.13
CA LEU A 170 16.84 -11.71 -18.94
C LEU A 170 17.90 -12.70 -18.45
N ILE A 171 17.61 -14.00 -18.59
CA ILE A 171 18.60 -15.08 -18.40
C ILE A 171 19.53 -15.12 -19.61
N GLY A 172 20.83 -14.98 -19.36
CA GLY A 172 21.85 -14.97 -20.41
C GLY A 172 21.67 -13.85 -21.43
N GLY A 173 20.97 -12.77 -21.05
CA GLY A 173 20.73 -11.59 -21.88
C GLY A 173 19.77 -11.79 -23.06
N ILE A 174 19.09 -12.94 -23.15
CA ILE A 174 18.19 -13.27 -24.28
C ILE A 174 16.89 -13.92 -23.80
N LYS A 175 16.96 -14.81 -22.80
CA LYS A 175 15.83 -15.67 -22.43
C LYS A 175 14.98 -15.07 -21.31
N VAL A 176 13.67 -15.08 -21.49
CA VAL A 176 12.69 -14.67 -20.46
C VAL A 176 12.77 -15.63 -19.25
N PRO A 177 13.10 -15.15 -18.03
CA PRO A 177 13.05 -15.96 -16.81
C PRO A 177 11.61 -16.31 -16.38
N PRO A 178 11.42 -17.33 -15.53
CA PRO A 178 10.10 -17.67 -14.98
C PRO A 178 9.36 -16.50 -14.32
N LEU A 179 10.09 -15.61 -13.63
CA LEU A 179 9.51 -14.43 -12.99
C LEU A 179 8.92 -13.44 -14.01
N LEU A 180 9.67 -13.18 -15.09
CA LEU A 180 9.25 -12.30 -16.18
C LEU A 180 8.13 -12.96 -16.98
N ALA A 181 8.22 -14.26 -17.26
CA ALA A 181 7.17 -15.05 -17.90
C ALA A 181 5.83 -14.93 -17.14
N ALA A 182 5.85 -15.12 -15.81
CA ALA A 182 4.64 -14.98 -14.99
C ALA A 182 4.02 -13.57 -15.08
N ARG A 183 4.86 -12.53 -15.22
CA ARG A 183 4.41 -11.14 -15.39
C ARG A 183 3.80 -10.92 -16.77
N ILE A 184 4.46 -11.40 -17.82
CA ILE A 184 3.96 -11.35 -19.21
C ILE A 184 2.61 -12.09 -19.32
N ASP A 185 2.54 -13.30 -18.76
CA ASP A 185 1.32 -14.13 -18.76
C ASP A 185 0.20 -13.46 -17.97
N THR A 186 0.52 -12.73 -16.90
CA THR A 186 -0.46 -11.91 -16.18
C THR A 186 -0.98 -10.77 -17.05
N GLY A 187 -0.11 -10.09 -17.79
CA GLY A 187 -0.50 -9.09 -18.80
C GLY A 187 -1.45 -9.67 -19.85
N ALA A 188 -1.13 -10.85 -20.39
CA ALA A 188 -1.99 -11.57 -21.33
C ALA A 188 -3.36 -11.94 -20.73
N LYS A 189 -3.41 -12.42 -19.48
CA LYS A 189 -4.66 -12.71 -18.76
C LYS A 189 -5.52 -11.45 -18.59
N VAL A 190 -4.90 -10.31 -18.28
CA VAL A 190 -5.59 -9.02 -18.18
C VAL A 190 -6.14 -8.59 -19.54
N TRP A 191 -5.38 -8.77 -20.62
CA TRP A 191 -5.81 -8.50 -21.99
C TRP A 191 -7.01 -9.34 -22.42
N LEU A 192 -7.06 -10.62 -22.06
CA LEU A 192 -8.25 -11.45 -22.29
C LEU A 192 -9.48 -10.88 -21.56
N LYS A 193 -9.31 -10.41 -20.32
CA LYS A 193 -10.38 -9.79 -19.53
C LYS A 193 -10.87 -8.44 -20.07
N THR A 194 -10.10 -7.76 -20.93
CA THR A 194 -10.53 -6.54 -21.64
C THR A 194 -11.27 -6.87 -22.95
N ASN A 195 -11.67 -8.13 -23.14
CA ASN A 195 -12.22 -8.64 -24.39
C ASN A 195 -11.26 -8.44 -25.57
N LYS A 196 -9.95 -8.57 -25.32
CA LYS A 196 -8.88 -8.43 -26.33
C LYS A 196 -8.76 -7.03 -26.95
N LYS A 197 -9.33 -6.00 -26.30
CA LYS A 197 -9.37 -4.62 -26.82
C LYS A 197 -8.24 -3.72 -26.33
N ALA A 198 -7.57 -4.10 -25.24
CA ALA A 198 -6.49 -3.29 -24.69
C ALA A 198 -5.20 -3.45 -25.50
N VAL A 199 -4.35 -2.42 -25.46
CA VAL A 199 -2.98 -2.46 -25.97
C VAL A 199 -2.04 -2.88 -24.83
N ILE A 200 -1.11 -3.80 -25.09
CA ILE A 200 -0.08 -4.23 -24.14
C ILE A 200 1.22 -3.49 -24.45
N ILE A 201 1.69 -2.66 -23.54
CA ILE A 201 2.99 -2.00 -23.59
C ILE A 201 3.99 -2.86 -22.84
N LEU A 202 5.02 -3.30 -23.54
CA LEU A 202 6.11 -4.13 -23.02
C LEU A 202 7.31 -3.22 -22.81
N SER A 203 7.55 -2.84 -21.56
CA SER A 203 8.47 -1.78 -21.16
C SER A 203 9.67 -2.35 -20.43
N GLY A 204 10.82 -2.30 -21.09
CA GLY A 204 12.11 -2.70 -20.55
C GLY A 204 13.20 -2.48 -21.59
N GLY A 205 14.18 -1.65 -21.25
CA GLY A 205 15.34 -1.41 -22.10
C GLY A 205 16.35 -2.55 -22.09
N GLN A 206 17.58 -2.23 -22.49
CA GLN A 206 18.68 -3.19 -22.52
C GLN A 206 19.59 -2.96 -21.33
N GLY A 207 19.67 -3.95 -20.44
CA GLY A 207 20.66 -3.99 -19.37
C GLY A 207 22.10 -4.11 -19.91
N SER A 208 23.09 -3.76 -19.08
CA SER A 208 24.51 -3.87 -19.46
C SER A 208 24.92 -5.31 -19.82
N ASP A 209 24.26 -6.28 -19.20
CA ASP A 209 24.55 -7.71 -19.37
C ASP A 209 23.59 -8.38 -20.37
N GLU A 210 22.81 -7.59 -21.11
CA GLU A 210 21.77 -8.09 -22.01
C GLU A 210 22.14 -7.91 -23.47
N LYS A 211 21.84 -8.92 -24.30
CA LYS A 211 22.12 -8.92 -25.74
C LYS A 211 20.96 -8.38 -26.57
N LEU A 212 19.77 -8.37 -25.99
CA LEU A 212 18.57 -7.78 -26.58
C LEU A 212 17.81 -6.99 -25.49
N PRO A 213 17.08 -5.92 -25.86
CA PRO A 213 16.21 -5.22 -24.93
C PRO A 213 15.14 -6.15 -24.35
N GLU A 214 14.89 -6.06 -23.04
CA GLU A 214 13.89 -6.89 -22.36
C GLU A 214 12.52 -6.82 -23.04
N GLY A 215 12.09 -5.60 -23.42
CA GLY A 215 10.83 -5.35 -24.12
C GLY A 215 10.68 -6.18 -25.39
N LEU A 216 11.77 -6.39 -26.13
CA LEU A 216 11.76 -7.15 -27.37
C LEU A 216 11.63 -8.66 -27.09
N ALA A 217 12.33 -9.19 -26.08
CA ALA A 217 12.12 -10.58 -25.64
C ALA A 217 10.68 -10.80 -25.18
N MET A 218 10.12 -9.87 -24.41
CA MET A 218 8.72 -9.94 -23.96
C MET A 218 7.75 -9.94 -25.15
N LYS A 219 8.03 -9.16 -26.19
CA LYS A 219 7.18 -9.09 -27.40
C LYS A 219 7.18 -10.40 -28.15
N ASN A 220 8.36 -10.95 -28.40
CA ASN A 220 8.52 -12.24 -29.09
C ASN A 220 7.81 -13.35 -28.30
N TYR A 221 7.99 -13.37 -26.99
CA TYR A 221 7.33 -14.35 -26.10
C TYR A 221 5.79 -14.33 -26.21
N LEU A 222 5.17 -13.16 -26.39
CA LEU A 222 3.72 -13.03 -26.57
C LEU A 222 3.24 -13.38 -27.98
N ILE A 223 4.03 -13.04 -29.00
CA ILE A 223 3.73 -13.41 -30.40
C ILE A 223 3.76 -14.93 -30.56
N GLU A 224 4.76 -15.61 -29.97
CA GLU A 224 4.85 -17.08 -29.94
C GLU A 224 3.64 -17.74 -29.28
N ARG A 225 2.93 -17.01 -28.41
CA ARG A 225 1.69 -17.46 -27.73
C ARG A 225 0.41 -17.02 -28.43
N GLY A 226 0.52 -16.49 -29.65
CA GLY A 226 -0.61 -16.13 -30.50
C GLY A 226 -1.26 -14.79 -30.15
N ILE A 227 -0.60 -13.91 -29.39
CA ILE A 227 -1.09 -12.54 -29.24
C ILE A 227 -0.75 -11.74 -30.51
N PRO A 228 -1.74 -11.09 -31.17
CA PRO A 228 -1.47 -10.32 -32.37
C PRO A 228 -0.53 -9.16 -32.10
N GLU A 229 0.47 -8.99 -32.97
CA GLU A 229 1.45 -7.90 -32.88
C GLU A 229 0.80 -6.51 -32.88
N SER A 230 -0.35 -6.35 -33.56
CA SER A 230 -1.12 -5.10 -33.61
C SER A 230 -1.54 -4.58 -32.22
N CYS A 231 -1.67 -5.49 -31.25
CA CYS A 231 -2.04 -5.20 -29.86
C CYS A 231 -0.84 -4.85 -28.97
N LEU A 232 0.38 -4.99 -29.47
CA LEU A 232 1.61 -4.86 -28.70
C LEU A 232 2.29 -3.52 -29.01
N ARG A 233 2.87 -2.88 -27.99
CA ARG A 233 3.78 -1.74 -28.14
C ARG A 233 5.06 -2.05 -27.40
N LEU A 234 6.18 -1.78 -28.07
CA LEU A 234 7.51 -1.95 -27.52
C LEU A 234 7.98 -0.63 -26.92
N GLU A 235 8.50 -0.69 -25.70
CA GLU A 235 9.28 0.37 -25.07
C GLU A 235 10.61 -0.24 -24.61
N ASP A 236 11.71 0.20 -25.22
CA ASP A 236 13.03 -0.44 -25.16
C ASP A 236 14.14 0.49 -24.65
N LYS A 237 13.80 1.60 -23.99
CA LYS A 237 14.75 2.64 -23.58
C LYS A 237 14.93 2.76 -22.07
N SER A 238 14.00 2.21 -21.30
CA SER A 238 13.96 2.31 -19.85
C SER A 238 15.07 1.53 -19.15
N LYS A 239 15.66 2.13 -18.11
CA LYS A 239 16.72 1.50 -17.28
C LYS A 239 16.29 1.23 -15.84
N ASN A 240 15.14 1.75 -15.43
CA ASN A 240 14.62 1.61 -14.07
C ASN A 240 13.09 1.71 -14.07
N THR A 241 12.48 1.36 -12.94
CA THR A 241 11.01 1.36 -12.78
C THR A 241 10.37 2.72 -13.04
N TYR A 242 11.03 3.82 -12.66
CA TYR A 242 10.52 5.16 -12.92
C TYR A 242 10.50 5.47 -14.42
N GLU A 243 11.55 5.11 -15.14
CA GLU A 243 11.62 5.25 -16.60
C GLU A 243 10.62 4.34 -17.32
N ASN A 244 10.42 3.10 -16.85
CA ASN A 244 9.38 2.21 -17.39
C ASN A 244 8.03 2.92 -17.42
N ILE A 245 7.63 3.52 -16.28
CA ILE A 245 6.37 4.24 -16.15
C ILE A 245 6.36 5.50 -17.02
N LYS A 246 7.43 6.30 -16.98
CA LYS A 246 7.53 7.58 -17.70
C LYS A 246 7.48 7.38 -19.23
N PHE A 247 8.19 6.40 -19.75
CA PHE A 247 8.26 6.14 -21.20
C PHE A 247 7.01 5.44 -21.70
N SER A 248 6.45 4.50 -20.92
CA SER A 248 5.12 3.94 -21.21
C SER A 248 4.04 5.03 -21.27
N LYS A 249 4.06 5.98 -20.32
CA LYS A 249 3.13 7.11 -20.32
C LYS A 249 3.26 7.97 -21.58
N ARG A 250 4.47 8.22 -22.09
CA ARG A 250 4.68 8.97 -23.34
C ARG A 250 4.05 8.27 -24.55
N ILE A 251 4.10 6.93 -24.60
CA ILE A 251 3.41 6.16 -25.66
C ILE A 251 1.91 6.36 -25.55
N ILE A 252 1.36 6.23 -24.33
CA ILE A 252 -0.08 6.42 -24.08
C ILE A 252 -0.52 7.83 -24.43
N ASP A 253 0.20 8.87 -23.97
CA ASP A 253 -0.17 10.27 -24.19
C ASP A 253 -0.14 10.63 -25.69
N ARG A 254 0.72 9.97 -26.49
CA ARG A 254 0.77 10.14 -27.96
C ARG A 254 -0.40 9.48 -28.67
N GLU A 255 -0.78 8.28 -28.26
CA GLU A 255 -1.84 7.50 -28.93
C GLU A 255 -3.25 7.81 -28.40
N ALA A 256 -3.36 8.19 -27.13
CA ALA A 256 -4.60 8.40 -26.41
C ALA A 256 -4.42 9.47 -25.30
N PRO A 257 -4.39 10.77 -25.65
CA PRO A 257 -4.07 11.88 -24.73
C PRO A 257 -4.96 11.97 -23.47
N ASN A 258 -6.16 11.39 -23.51
CA ASN A 258 -7.15 11.40 -22.42
C ASN A 258 -7.38 9.99 -21.84
N CYS A 259 -6.33 9.16 -21.77
CA CYS A 259 -6.44 7.81 -21.23
C CYS A 259 -6.18 7.76 -19.72
N ASP A 260 -7.25 7.61 -18.95
CA ASP A 260 -7.16 7.63 -17.48
C ASP A 260 -7.10 6.22 -16.85
N LYS A 261 -7.25 5.16 -17.66
CA LYS A 261 -7.41 3.78 -17.19
C LYS A 261 -6.35 2.85 -17.78
N VAL A 262 -5.28 2.71 -17.02
CA VAL A 262 -4.13 1.87 -17.32
C VAL A 262 -3.97 0.83 -16.21
N ILE A 263 -3.58 -0.39 -16.58
CA ILE A 263 -3.18 -1.44 -15.65
C ILE A 263 -1.68 -1.60 -15.72
N PHE A 264 -1.04 -1.56 -14.57
CA PHE A 264 0.39 -1.81 -14.42
C PHE A 264 0.60 -3.21 -13.85
N VAL A 265 1.37 -4.03 -14.54
CA VAL A 265 1.67 -5.42 -14.17
C VAL A 265 3.13 -5.51 -13.76
N THR A 266 3.35 -5.83 -12.49
CA THR A 266 4.66 -6.04 -11.87
C THR A 266 4.60 -7.23 -10.90
N ASN A 267 5.72 -7.65 -10.34
CA ASN A 267 5.76 -8.67 -9.29
C ASN A 267 5.61 -8.03 -7.90
N ASN A 268 4.97 -8.77 -6.99
CA ASN A 268 5.12 -8.54 -5.56
C ASN A 268 6.44 -9.20 -5.15
N TYR A 269 7.36 -8.40 -4.60
CA TYR A 269 8.64 -8.85 -4.04
C TYR A 269 8.52 -9.09 -2.53
#